data_AF-A0A3P7RLS3-F1
#
_entry.id   AF-A0A3P7RLS3-F1
#
_cell.length_a   1.000
_cell.length_b   1.000
_cell.length_c   1.000
_cell.angle_alpha   90.00
_cell.angle_beta   90.00
_cell.angle_gamma   90.00
#
_symmetry.space_group_name_H-M   'P 1'
#
loop_
_entity.id
_entity.type
_entity.pdbx_description
1 polymer ?
#
loop_
_entity_poly.entity_id
_entity_poly.type
_entity_poly.pdbx_seq_one_letter_code
_entity_poly.pdbx_strand_id
1 'polypeptide(L)'
;MRGDKIDVLYNNIKHAFFQPCDNEMIILIHFTLKNPVLWGKRKYQDIQFYTEVGEITTDLGKYHHMQDRDDVQSEQLEREMRKRLNQVFQNFCDKVVRQTNDAFDFDVPFNELGFFGVPFRSSCTLKPTSSCLVNLSEWVRVFI
;
A
#
# COMPACT_ATOMS: atom_id res chain seq x y z
N MET A 1 12.81 -23.13 -6.74
CA MET A 1 12.53 -21.84 -7.40
C MET A 1 13.86 -21.15 -7.64
N ARG A 2 14.23 -20.83 -8.89
CA ARG A 2 15.34 -19.89 -9.14
C ARG A 2 14.86 -18.54 -8.57
N GLY A 3 15.56 -18.03 -7.57
CA GLY A 3 15.14 -16.84 -6.83
C GLY A 3 15.36 -15.60 -7.69
N ASP A 4 14.30 -15.13 -8.33
CA ASP A 4 14.33 -13.84 -8.99
C ASP A 4 14.48 -12.76 -7.90
N LYS A 5 15.51 -11.92 -8.03
CA LYS A 5 15.91 -10.94 -7.00
C LYS A 5 15.96 -9.55 -7.61
N ILE A 6 15.23 -8.61 -7.02
CA ILE A 6 15.22 -7.21 -7.43
C ILE A 6 16.00 -6.42 -6.39
N ASP A 7 17.03 -5.72 -6.83
CA ASP A 7 17.84 -4.87 -5.96
C ASP A 7 17.43 -3.40 -6.16
N VAL A 8 16.92 -2.79 -5.08
CA VAL A 8 16.58 -1.37 -5.02
C VAL A 8 17.62 -0.65 -4.18
N LEU A 9 18.45 0.17 -4.81
CA LEU A 9 19.46 0.97 -4.11
C LEU A 9 18.80 2.19 -3.47
N TYR A 10 19.10 2.43 -2.18
CA TYR A 10 18.54 3.55 -1.42
C TYR A 10 18.79 4.92 -2.07
N ASN A 11 19.99 5.15 -2.61
CA ASN A 11 20.33 6.41 -3.29
C ASN A 11 19.53 6.64 -4.60
N ASN A 12 18.94 5.58 -5.16
CA ASN A 12 18.14 5.62 -6.38
C ASN A 12 16.65 5.80 -6.09
N ILE A 13 16.22 5.82 -4.83
CA ILE A 13 14.83 6.13 -4.47
C ILE A 13 14.60 7.64 -4.64
N LYS A 14 13.59 8.01 -5.44
CA LYS A 14 13.13 9.40 -5.61
C LYS A 14 12.02 9.71 -4.59
N HIS A 15 11.03 8.84 -4.52
CA HIS A 15 9.94 8.89 -3.54
C HIS A 15 9.71 7.50 -2.97
N ALA A 16 9.43 7.43 -1.67
CA ALA A 16 8.98 6.24 -0.98
C ALA A 16 7.63 6.53 -0.34
N PHE A 17 6.67 5.63 -0.50
CA PHE A 17 5.34 5.77 0.07
C PHE A 17 4.97 4.54 0.88
N PHE A 18 4.28 4.77 1.98
CA PHE A 18 3.63 3.74 2.77
C PHE A 18 2.13 4.04 2.82
N GLN A 19 1.31 3.14 2.30
CA GLN A 19 -0.15 3.24 2.42
C GLN A 19 -0.64 2.15 3.38
N PRO A 20 -1.12 2.53 4.58
CA PRO A 20 -1.71 1.61 5.52
C PRO A 20 -3.11 1.16 5.06
N CYS A 21 -3.62 0.07 5.65
CA CYS A 21 -4.87 -0.58 5.24
C CYS A 21 -6.11 -0.16 6.02
N ASP A 22 -6.13 1.00 6.67
CA ASP A 22 -7.26 1.42 7.53
C ASP A 22 -8.59 1.50 6.75
N ASN A 23 -8.56 2.08 5.55
CA ASN A 23 -9.73 2.22 4.66
C ASN A 23 -9.45 1.63 3.26
N GLU A 24 -8.47 0.73 3.17
CA GLU A 24 -8.01 0.17 1.90
C GLU A 24 -8.10 -1.36 1.91
N MET A 25 -8.32 -1.92 0.73
CA MET A 25 -8.31 -3.38 0.52
C MET A 25 -6.88 -3.95 0.42
N ILE A 26 -5.88 -3.08 0.32
CA ILE A 26 -4.47 -3.46 0.26
C ILE A 26 -3.64 -2.58 1.20
N ILE A 27 -2.61 -3.18 1.80
CA ILE A 27 -1.48 -2.46 2.41
C ILE A 27 -0.31 -2.50 1.43
N LEU A 28 0.42 -1.40 1.27
CA LEU A 28 1.51 -1.35 0.30
C LEU A 28 2.67 -0.45 0.72
N ILE A 29 3.83 -0.74 0.14
CA ILE A 29 5.00 0.12 0.07
C ILE A 29 5.32 0.35 -1.40
N HIS A 30 5.48 1.62 -1.76
CA HIS A 30 5.82 2.02 -3.12
C HIS A 30 7.15 2.76 -3.18
N PHE A 31 7.98 2.44 -4.17
CA PHE A 31 9.19 3.17 -4.51
C PHE A 31 9.11 3.67 -5.94
N THR A 32 9.15 4.99 -6.11
CA THR A 32 9.46 5.62 -7.40
C THR A 32 10.95 5.87 -7.47
N LEU A 33 11.62 5.35 -8.50
CA LEU A 33 13.06 5.44 -8.68
C LEU A 33 13.47 6.65 -9.51
N LYS A 34 14.67 7.17 -9.24
CA LYS A 34 15.33 8.20 -10.06
C LYS A 34 15.72 7.63 -11.43
N ASN A 35 16.29 6.41 -11.43
CA ASN A 35 16.65 5.68 -12.64
C ASN A 35 15.94 4.31 -12.65
N PRO A 36 15.31 3.90 -13.77
CA PRO A 36 14.66 2.61 -13.87
C PRO A 36 15.61 1.43 -13.68
N VAL A 37 15.16 0.38 -12.98
CA VAL A 37 15.88 -0.90 -12.86
C VAL A 37 15.38 -1.90 -13.90
N LEU A 38 16.23 -2.85 -14.28
CA LEU A 38 15.86 -3.92 -15.20
C LEU A 38 15.31 -5.11 -14.41
N TRP A 39 14.16 -5.63 -14.86
CA TRP A 39 13.62 -6.91 -14.43
C TRP A 39 13.22 -7.73 -15.66
N GLY A 40 13.91 -8.85 -15.86
CA GLY A 40 13.83 -9.59 -17.12
C GLY A 40 14.25 -8.72 -18.32
N LYS A 41 13.32 -8.44 -19.23
CA LYS A 41 13.55 -7.65 -20.46
C LYS A 41 12.98 -6.23 -20.41
N ARG A 42 12.37 -5.82 -19.28
CA ARG A 42 11.68 -4.53 -19.15
C ARG A 42 12.34 -3.66 -18.10
N LYS A 43 12.25 -2.34 -18.30
CA LYS A 43 12.70 -1.33 -17.35
C LYS A 43 11.51 -0.91 -16.49
N TYR A 44 11.72 -0.81 -15.18
CA TYR A 44 10.72 -0.44 -14.21
C TYR A 44 11.23 0.74 -13.39
N GLN A 45 10.48 1.83 -13.41
CA GLN A 45 10.74 3.00 -12.58
C GLN A 45 9.99 2.94 -11.25
N ASP A 46 8.87 2.24 -11.22
CA ASP A 46 7.95 2.15 -10.11
C ASP A 46 7.93 0.70 -9.61
N ILE A 47 8.22 0.50 -8.32
CA ILE A 47 8.25 -0.81 -7.67
C ILE A 47 7.34 -0.77 -6.46
N GLN A 48 6.33 -1.63 -6.46
CA GLN A 48 5.35 -1.74 -5.38
C GLN A 48 5.35 -3.14 -4.78
N PHE A 49 5.34 -3.19 -3.46
CA PHE A 49 5.10 -4.39 -2.67
C PHE A 49 3.76 -4.21 -1.96
N TYR A 50 2.82 -5.12 -2.16
CA TYR A 50 1.51 -5.03 -1.55
C TYR A 50 1.04 -6.38 -1.01
N THR A 51 0.07 -6.32 -0.12
CA THR A 51 -0.66 -7.50 0.38
C THR A 51 -2.13 -7.14 0.45
N GLU A 52 -2.98 -8.04 -0.02
CA GLU A 52 -4.44 -7.92 0.08
C GLU A 52 -4.89 -8.12 1.54
N VAL A 53 -5.87 -7.35 1.95
CA VAL A 53 -6.35 -7.28 3.34
C VAL A 53 -7.83 -7.61 3.37
N GLY A 54 -8.17 -8.69 4.08
CA GLY A 54 -9.53 -9.23 4.19
C GLY A 54 -9.83 -10.36 3.19
N GLU A 55 -10.89 -11.13 3.46
CA GLU A 55 -11.47 -12.09 2.51
C GLU A 55 -12.73 -11.49 1.86
N ILE A 56 -12.94 -11.76 0.56
CA ILE A 56 -14.24 -11.51 -0.08
C ILE A 56 -15.18 -12.65 0.35
N THR A 57 -15.79 -12.55 1.52
CA THR A 57 -16.77 -13.53 1.98
C THR A 57 -18.09 -13.29 1.23
N THR A 58 -18.44 -14.21 0.33
CA THR A 58 -19.73 -14.19 -0.38
C THR A 58 -20.65 -15.23 0.24
N ASP A 59 -21.10 -15.03 1.47
CA ASP A 59 -21.95 -16.01 2.15
C ASP A 59 -23.43 -15.72 1.90
N LEU A 60 -23.96 -16.27 0.81
CA LEU A 60 -25.38 -16.22 0.41
C LEU A 60 -26.21 -17.26 1.20
N GLY A 61 -26.06 -17.32 2.53
CA GLY A 61 -26.67 -18.34 3.39
C GLY A 61 -27.49 -17.76 4.55
N LYS A 62 -28.82 -17.86 4.46
CA LYS A 62 -29.80 -17.36 5.44
C LYS A 62 -29.76 -18.11 6.78
N TYR A 63 -29.28 -17.49 7.87
CA TYR A 63 -29.60 -17.90 9.27
C TYR A 63 -29.61 -16.72 10.25
N HIS A 64 -30.79 -16.17 10.53
CA HIS A 64 -31.00 -14.80 11.01
C HIS A 64 -30.97 -14.56 12.54
N HIS A 65 -30.61 -15.54 13.39
CA HIS A 65 -30.79 -15.39 14.86
C HIS A 65 -29.62 -15.85 15.75
N MET A 66 -28.50 -16.32 15.20
CA MET A 66 -27.26 -16.63 15.96
C MET A 66 -26.04 -15.81 15.50
N GLN A 67 -26.21 -14.86 14.59
CA GLN A 67 -25.13 -14.20 13.85
C GLN A 67 -24.47 -13.02 14.58
N ASP A 68 -25.21 -12.25 15.40
CA ASP A 68 -24.67 -11.03 16.00
C ASP A 68 -23.40 -11.23 16.85
N ARG A 69 -23.27 -12.38 17.56
CA ARG A 69 -22.06 -12.65 18.38
C ARG A 69 -20.87 -13.10 17.54
N ASP A 70 -21.12 -13.83 16.47
CA ASP A 70 -20.07 -14.33 15.57
C ASP A 70 -19.60 -13.23 14.61
N ASP A 71 -20.51 -12.33 14.21
CA ASP A 71 -20.22 -11.16 13.38
C ASP A 71 -19.33 -10.16 14.14
N VAL A 72 -19.67 -9.83 15.39
CA VAL A 72 -18.85 -8.92 16.23
C VAL A 72 -17.45 -9.50 16.48
N GLN A 73 -17.32 -10.82 16.66
CA GLN A 73 -16.01 -11.46 16.81
C GLN A 73 -15.20 -11.40 15.51
N SER A 74 -15.85 -11.65 14.38
CA SER A 74 -15.21 -11.61 13.05
C SER A 74 -14.70 -10.21 12.72
N GLU A 75 -15.51 -9.18 12.96
CA GLU A 75 -15.11 -7.77 12.80
C GLU A 75 -13.92 -7.40 13.71
N GLN A 76 -13.90 -7.88 14.95
CA GLN A 76 -12.78 -7.66 15.87
C GLN A 76 -11.50 -8.34 15.37
N LEU A 77 -11.59 -9.58 14.89
CA LEU A 77 -10.46 -10.31 14.33
C LEU A 77 -9.91 -9.61 13.08
N GLU A 78 -10.77 -9.11 12.20
CA GLU A 78 -10.36 -8.32 11.04
C GLU A 78 -9.65 -7.03 11.46
N ARG A 79 -10.20 -6.30 12.43
CA ARG A 79 -9.59 -5.07 12.94
C ARG A 79 -8.20 -5.33 13.55
N GLU A 80 -8.05 -6.38 14.35
CA GLU A 80 -6.75 -6.75 14.94
C GLU A 80 -5.76 -7.22 13.87
N MET A 81 -6.21 -7.94 12.83
CA MET A 81 -5.39 -8.31 11.68
C MET A 81 -4.88 -7.06 10.94
N ARG A 82 -5.77 -6.12 10.61
CA ARG A 82 -5.43 -4.84 9.95
C ARG A 82 -4.41 -4.05 10.76
N LYS A 83 -4.66 -3.89 12.06
CA LYS A 83 -3.75 -3.21 13.00
C LYS A 83 -2.38 -3.88 13.04
N ARG A 84 -2.33 -5.21 13.07
CA ARG A 84 -1.08 -5.98 13.07
C ARG A 84 -0.31 -5.79 11.76
N LEU A 85 -0.97 -5.81 10.61
CA LEU A 85 -0.35 -5.57 9.31
C LEU A 85 0.22 -4.16 9.22
N ASN A 86 -0.55 -3.14 9.61
CA ASN A 86 -0.09 -1.76 9.68
C ASN A 86 1.16 -1.63 10.56
N GLN A 87 1.17 -2.25 11.75
CA GLN A 87 2.33 -2.21 12.64
C GLN A 87 3.56 -2.89 12.03
N VAL A 88 3.39 -4.02 11.35
CA VAL A 88 4.51 -4.74 10.71
C VAL A 88 5.14 -3.89 9.61
N PHE A 89 4.32 -3.28 8.76
CA PHE A 89 4.80 -2.42 7.67
C PHE A 89 5.41 -1.11 8.19
N GLN A 90 4.80 -0.47 9.19
CA GLN A 90 5.39 0.72 9.82
C GLN A 90 6.76 0.40 10.42
N ASN A 91 6.88 -0.71 11.16
CA ASN A 91 8.17 -1.15 11.72
C ASN A 91 9.23 -1.42 10.64
N PHE A 92 8.82 -1.89 9.47
CA PHE A 92 9.72 -2.06 8.34
C PHE A 92 10.19 -0.70 7.81
N CYS A 93 9.27 0.25 7.59
CA CYS A 93 9.58 1.60 7.12
C CYS A 93 10.56 2.29 8.09
N ASP A 94 10.25 2.28 9.39
CA ASP A 94 11.10 2.86 10.44
C ASP A 94 12.52 2.26 10.46
N LYS A 95 12.63 0.94 10.24
CA LYS A 95 13.95 0.27 10.16
C LYS A 95 14.73 0.71 8.93
N VAL A 96 14.08 0.83 7.76
CA VAL A 96 14.72 1.29 6.53
C VAL A 96 15.23 2.72 6.70
N VAL A 97 14.37 3.64 7.18
CA VAL A 97 14.73 5.04 7.44
C VAL A 97 15.98 5.13 8.33
N ARG A 98 15.96 4.43 9.48
CA ARG A 98 17.13 4.35 10.39
C ARG A 98 18.38 3.79 9.74
N GLN A 99 18.27 2.71 8.96
CA GLN A 99 19.40 2.10 8.25
C GLN A 99 20.00 3.02 7.18
N THR A 100 19.20 3.96 6.67
CA THR A 100 19.65 4.95 5.70
C THR A 100 20.18 6.24 6.35
N ASN A 101 20.24 6.31 7.69
CA ASN A 101 20.53 7.53 8.44
C ASN A 101 19.64 8.70 8.00
N ASP A 102 18.32 8.44 7.94
CA ASP A 102 17.30 9.43 7.61
C ASP A 102 17.50 10.10 6.22
N ALA A 103 18.09 9.37 5.27
CA ALA A 103 18.33 9.89 3.91
C ALA A 103 17.05 10.12 3.09
N PHE A 104 15.97 9.40 3.43
CA PHE A 104 14.62 9.60 2.91
C PHE A 104 13.60 9.09 3.94
N ASP A 105 12.35 9.50 3.77
CA ASP A 105 11.22 9.05 4.59
C ASP A 105 10.12 8.44 3.72
N PHE A 106 9.18 7.73 4.33
CA PHE A 106 8.00 7.17 3.68
C PHE A 106 6.81 8.12 3.82
N ASP A 107 6.42 8.74 2.71
CA ASP A 107 5.23 9.59 2.66
C ASP A 107 3.96 8.74 2.78
N VAL A 108 3.05 9.13 3.69
CA VAL A 108 1.76 8.48 3.87
C VAL A 108 0.66 9.32 3.22
N PRO A 109 -0.19 8.75 2.34
CA PRO A 109 -1.32 9.48 1.76
C PRO A 109 -2.35 9.93 2.80
N PHE A 110 -2.78 11.19 2.71
CA PHE A 110 -3.84 11.73 3.55
C PHE A 110 -5.21 11.28 3.04
N ASN A 111 -5.74 10.20 3.61
CA ASN A 111 -7.03 9.60 3.19
C ASN A 111 -8.19 10.61 3.22
N GLU A 112 -8.24 11.48 4.23
CA GLU A 112 -9.31 12.47 4.41
C GLU A 112 -9.30 13.59 3.36
N LEU A 113 -8.16 13.79 2.70
CA LEU A 113 -8.01 14.77 1.62
C LEU A 113 -8.13 14.13 0.23
N GLY A 114 -8.53 12.85 0.18
CA GLY A 114 -8.73 12.13 -1.07
C GLY A 114 -9.90 12.68 -1.88
N PHE A 115 -9.74 12.77 -3.20
CA PHE A 115 -10.79 13.21 -4.11
C PHE A 115 -10.78 12.38 -5.40
N PHE A 116 -11.95 12.26 -6.04
CA PHE A 116 -12.04 11.58 -7.33
C PHE A 116 -11.49 12.45 -8.46
N GLY A 117 -10.70 11.84 -9.33
CA GLY A 117 -10.17 12.48 -10.52
C GLY A 117 -10.04 11.50 -11.68
N VAL A 118 -9.86 12.04 -12.88
CA VAL A 118 -9.60 11.26 -14.11
C VAL A 118 -8.25 11.71 -14.66
N PRO A 119 -7.13 11.36 -14.01
CA PRO A 119 -5.80 11.76 -14.50
C PRO A 119 -5.45 11.08 -15.83
N PHE A 120 -6.21 10.07 -16.24
CA PHE A 120 -6.02 9.39 -17.52
C PHE A 120 -7.34 8.97 -18.18
N ARG A 121 -7.74 7.69 -18.08
CA ARG A 121 -8.91 7.14 -18.79
C ARG A 121 -9.98 6.56 -17.88
N SER A 122 -9.71 6.44 -16.58
CA SER A 122 -10.64 5.95 -15.57
C SER A 122 -10.68 6.91 -14.40
N SER A 123 -11.85 6.97 -13.75
CA SER A 123 -12.00 7.65 -12.46
C SER A 123 -11.24 6.85 -11.41
N CYS A 124 -10.42 7.54 -10.62
CA CYS A 124 -9.70 6.96 -9.49
C CYS A 124 -9.64 7.95 -8.33
N THR A 125 -9.38 7.45 -7.13
CA THR A 125 -9.15 8.29 -5.95
C THR A 125 -7.72 8.79 -5.96
N LEU A 126 -7.55 10.11 -6.00
CA LEU A 126 -6.27 10.80 -5.86
C LEU A 126 -6.11 11.24 -4.41
N LYS A 127 -4.93 11.03 -3.83
CA LYS A 127 -4.65 11.41 -2.44
C LYS A 127 -3.36 12.22 -2.38
N PRO A 128 -3.35 13.38 -1.70
CA PRO A 128 -2.11 14.10 -1.46
C PRO A 128 -1.27 13.38 -0.41
N THR A 129 0.04 13.51 -0.52
CA THR A 129 1.03 13.27 0.53
C THR A 129 1.67 14.61 0.89
N SER A 130 2.70 14.60 1.75
CA SER A 130 3.49 15.79 2.06
C SER A 130 4.13 16.43 0.83
N SER A 131 4.44 15.64 -0.20
CA SER A 131 5.22 16.09 -1.35
C SER A 131 4.60 15.79 -2.72
N CYS A 132 3.63 14.88 -2.79
CA CYS A 132 3.12 14.33 -4.04
C CYS A 132 1.59 14.28 -4.05
N LEU A 133 1.01 14.14 -5.24
CA LEU A 133 -0.36 13.66 -5.44
C LEU A 133 -0.28 12.28 -6.07
N VAL A 134 -0.91 11.28 -5.44
CA VAL A 134 -0.72 9.87 -5.79
C VAL A 134 -2.04 9.12 -5.97
N ASN A 135 -1.98 8.07 -6.77
CA ASN A 135 -2.90 6.94 -6.71
C ASN A 135 -2.04 5.66 -6.63
N LEU A 136 -2.09 4.98 -5.49
CA LEU A 136 -1.28 3.79 -5.20
C LEU A 136 -2.09 2.48 -5.23
N SER A 137 -3.42 2.56 -5.11
CA SER A 137 -4.30 1.38 -4.94
C SER A 137 -4.60 0.63 -6.25
N GLU A 138 -4.39 1.26 -7.40
CA GLU A 138 -4.54 0.63 -8.72
C GLU A 138 -3.17 0.41 -9.39
N TRP A 139 -3.01 0.82 -10.66
CA TRP A 139 -1.71 1.01 -11.27
C TRP A 139 -1.07 2.26 -10.70
N VAL A 140 0.08 2.09 -10.04
CA VAL A 140 0.74 3.17 -9.31
C VAL A 140 1.07 4.33 -10.23
N ARG A 141 0.64 5.52 -9.81
CA ARG A 141 0.89 6.78 -10.49
C ARG A 141 1.20 7.87 -9.47
N VAL A 142 2.31 8.56 -9.71
CA VAL A 142 2.71 9.78 -9.02
C VAL A 142 2.55 10.93 -10.01
N PHE A 143 1.75 11.94 -9.67
CA PHE A 143 1.30 12.97 -10.61
C PHE A 143 2.08 14.29 -10.54
N ILE A 144 2.74 14.55 -9.41
CA ILE A 144 3.58 15.72 -9.15
C ILE A 144 4.73 15.29 -8.25
#